data_AF-A0A4Y7T698-F1
#
_entry.id   AF-A0A4Y7T698-F1
#
_cell.length_a   1.000
_cell.length_b   1.000
_cell.length_c   1.000
_cell.angle_alpha   90.00
_cell.angle_beta   90.00
_cell.angle_gamma   90.00
#
_symmetry.space_group_name_H-M   'P 1'
#
loop_
_entity.id
_entity.type
_entity.pdbx_description
1 polymer ?
#
loop_
_entity_poly.entity_id
_entity_poly.type
_entity_poly.pdbx_seq_one_letter_code
_entity_poly.pdbx_strand_id
1 'polypeptide(L)'
;MSSSTMNPFALGGWQAPGEQATSALTFRILHPSGEAGEVKGPVDILNCVVVDPHDCRYLTIGTSIPTRGMTIDPVTSIQDTKGSIVARVEWPSSDSRYPFVQSDGDIKVPRQASNVFLQATVNPTMRSISIEGRHYTWVQDAQKFKLYSGGNGFQAAELLVTVTTQYTGSLSLSVSGAALEEGTLLLSILALVIVLPARR
;
A
#
# COMPACT_ATOMS: atom_id res chain seq x y z
N MET A 1 19.66 -26.65 -11.07
CA MET A 1 18.35 -27.16 -10.67
C MET A 1 17.68 -26.09 -9.83
N SER A 2 16.80 -25.32 -10.46
CA SER A 2 16.12 -24.16 -9.88
C SER A 2 14.96 -24.62 -9.01
N SER A 3 15.16 -24.55 -7.70
CA SER A 3 14.09 -24.63 -6.69
C SER A 3 13.32 -23.32 -6.70
N SER A 4 12.20 -23.27 -7.42
CA SER A 4 11.17 -22.24 -7.25
C SER A 4 10.45 -22.51 -5.93
N THR A 5 10.77 -21.70 -4.92
CA THR A 5 10.35 -21.93 -3.54
C THR A 5 9.14 -21.04 -3.20
N MET A 6 7.97 -21.65 -3.32
CA MET A 6 6.76 -21.55 -2.49
C MET A 6 6.28 -20.17 -2.01
N ASN A 7 5.20 -19.74 -2.66
CA ASN A 7 4.21 -18.81 -2.14
C ASN A 7 3.06 -19.61 -1.48
N PRO A 8 2.87 -19.56 -0.15
CA PRO A 8 1.58 -19.89 0.48
C PRO A 8 0.89 -18.60 0.96
N PHE A 9 1.14 -17.52 0.20
CA PHE A 9 0.79 -16.09 0.28
C PHE A 9 1.72 -15.22 1.18
N ALA A 10 3.03 -15.54 1.13
CA ALA A 10 4.27 -15.12 1.83
C ALA A 10 4.32 -14.41 3.21
N LEU A 11 3.20 -14.14 3.90
CA LEU A 11 3.21 -13.71 5.32
C LEU A 11 2.18 -14.47 6.17
N GLY A 12 2.12 -15.79 6.01
CA GLY A 12 1.55 -16.72 6.99
C GLY A 12 0.18 -17.32 6.67
N GLY A 13 0.19 -18.60 6.27
CA GLY A 13 -0.78 -19.61 6.74
C GLY A 13 -2.24 -19.49 6.34
N TRP A 14 -2.59 -18.90 5.20
CA TRP A 14 -3.97 -18.90 4.71
C TRP A 14 -4.31 -20.20 3.97
N GLN A 15 -5.40 -20.88 4.35
CA GLN A 15 -6.02 -21.93 3.52
C GLN A 15 -6.96 -21.27 2.52
N ALA A 16 -6.68 -21.43 1.22
CA ALA A 16 -7.54 -20.92 0.16
C ALA A 16 -8.95 -21.53 0.28
N PRO A 17 -10.03 -20.73 0.19
CA PRO A 17 -11.37 -21.26 0.03
C PRO A 17 -11.47 -21.97 -1.33
N GLY A 18 -12.20 -23.09 -1.35
CA GLY A 18 -12.41 -23.91 -2.53
C GLY A 18 -12.88 -23.11 -3.75
N GLU A 19 -12.40 -23.56 -4.90
CA GLU A 19 -12.56 -23.05 -6.26
C GLU A 19 -14.02 -22.75 -6.66
N GLN A 20 -14.61 -21.65 -6.16
CA GLN A 20 -15.80 -20.96 -6.68
C GLN A 20 -16.20 -19.75 -5.82
N ALA A 21 -15.30 -18.77 -5.70
CA ALA A 21 -15.69 -17.37 -5.46
C ALA A 21 -14.52 -16.47 -5.86
N THR A 22 -14.67 -15.74 -6.96
CA THR A 22 -13.87 -14.55 -7.28
C THR A 22 -14.24 -13.40 -6.34
N SER A 23 -14.41 -13.67 -5.04
CA SER A 23 -14.75 -12.67 -4.03
C SER A 23 -13.49 -11.89 -3.71
N ALA A 24 -13.49 -10.59 -4.02
CA ALA A 24 -12.44 -9.71 -3.53
C ALA A 24 -12.39 -9.75 -1.99
N LEU A 25 -11.19 -9.87 -1.44
CA LEU A 25 -10.97 -9.79 0.00
C LEU A 25 -10.95 -8.33 0.43
N THR A 26 -11.60 -8.03 1.56
CA THR A 26 -11.63 -6.67 2.08
C THR A 26 -10.73 -6.55 3.29
N PHE A 27 -9.67 -5.75 3.15
CA PHE A 27 -8.81 -5.30 4.24
C PHE A 27 -9.28 -3.95 4.75
N ARG A 28 -8.99 -3.64 6.02
CA ARG A 28 -9.28 -2.32 6.59
C ARG A 28 -8.01 -1.69 7.12
N ILE A 29 -7.84 -0.40 6.88
CA ILE A 29 -6.78 0.40 7.52
C ILE A 29 -7.44 1.23 8.61
N LEU A 30 -7.04 0.95 9.84
CA LEU A 30 -7.58 1.53 11.05
C LEU A 30 -6.55 2.49 11.64
N HIS A 31 -6.92 3.77 11.71
CA HIS A 31 -6.16 4.77 12.43
C HIS A 31 -6.63 4.79 13.89
N PRO A 32 -5.73 4.86 14.90
CA PRO A 32 -6.10 4.82 16.33
C PRO A 32 -7.05 5.95 16.75
N SER A 33 -7.08 7.08 16.03
CA SER A 33 -8.07 8.14 16.30
C SER A 33 -9.47 7.82 15.77
N GLY A 34 -9.63 6.93 14.79
CA GLY A 34 -10.92 6.58 14.18
C GLY A 34 -11.81 5.69 15.05
N GLU A 35 -11.23 4.98 16.04
CA GLU A 35 -12.00 4.11 16.94
C GLU A 35 -12.88 4.89 17.93
N ALA A 36 -12.60 6.17 18.16
CA ALA A 36 -13.36 7.01 19.10
C ALA A 36 -14.71 7.53 18.53
N GLY A 37 -15.11 7.12 17.33
CA GLY A 37 -16.45 7.40 16.78
C GLY A 37 -16.71 8.83 16.30
N GLU A 38 -15.77 9.76 16.47
CA GLU A 38 -16.03 11.21 16.29
C GLU A 38 -15.02 11.96 15.38
N VAL A 39 -14.17 11.26 14.62
CA VAL A 39 -13.14 11.95 13.81
C VAL A 39 -13.63 12.25 12.38
N LYS A 40 -14.08 13.49 12.17
CA LYS A 40 -14.28 14.13 10.85
C LYS A 40 -12.96 14.68 10.25
N GLY A 41 -11.87 13.92 10.37
CA GLY A 41 -10.55 14.32 9.90
C GLY A 41 -10.25 13.84 8.47
N PRO A 42 -9.32 14.47 7.74
CA PRO A 42 -8.74 13.86 6.54
C PRO A 42 -8.14 12.51 6.91
N VAL A 43 -8.28 11.51 6.02
CA VAL A 43 -7.75 10.17 6.28
C VAL A 43 -6.22 10.23 6.31
N ASP A 44 -5.63 9.97 7.49
CA ASP A 44 -4.19 9.80 7.65
C ASP A 44 -3.87 8.31 7.76
N ILE A 45 -3.04 7.82 6.85
CA ILE A 45 -2.58 6.42 6.81
C ILE A 45 -1.35 6.18 7.70
N LEU A 46 -0.72 7.24 8.19
CA LEU A 46 0.42 7.13 9.08
C LEU A 46 -0.05 6.61 10.46
N ASN A 47 0.75 5.74 11.10
CA ASN A 47 0.43 5.17 12.42
C ASN A 47 -0.85 4.32 12.45
N CYS A 48 -1.11 3.58 11.39
CA CYS A 48 -2.30 2.72 11.24
C CYS A 48 -1.98 1.23 11.40
N VAL A 49 -3.05 0.45 11.61
CA VAL A 49 -3.02 -1.01 11.51
C VAL A 49 -3.82 -1.45 10.30
N VAL A 50 -3.27 -2.36 9.51
CA VAL A 50 -4.00 -3.04 8.44
C VAL A 50 -4.52 -4.36 9.00
N VAL A 51 -5.83 -4.54 8.96
CA VAL A 51 -6.50 -5.79 9.36
C VAL A 51 -7.03 -6.53 8.15
N ASP A 52 -6.98 -7.85 8.21
CA ASP A 52 -7.50 -8.75 7.18
C ASP A 52 -9.04 -8.91 7.28
N PRO A 53 -9.67 -9.69 6.39
CA PRO A 53 -11.12 -9.95 6.43
C PRO A 53 -11.63 -10.65 7.70
N HIS A 54 -10.74 -11.19 8.54
CA HIS A 54 -11.04 -11.88 9.78
C HIS A 54 -10.68 -11.03 11.02
N ASP A 55 -10.47 -9.74 10.83
CA ASP A 55 -10.09 -8.78 11.87
C ASP A 55 -8.77 -9.12 12.57
N CYS A 56 -7.94 -9.91 11.90
CA CYS A 56 -6.60 -10.22 12.35
C CYS A 56 -5.65 -9.15 11.82
N ARG A 57 -4.72 -8.71 12.68
CA ARG A 57 -3.67 -7.77 12.27
C ARG A 57 -2.83 -8.40 11.16
N TYR A 58 -2.78 -7.72 10.03
CA TYR A 58 -2.01 -8.12 8.85
C TYR A 58 -0.70 -7.34 8.74
N LEU A 59 -0.75 -6.00 8.84
CA LEU A 59 0.42 -5.12 8.82
C LEU A 59 0.30 -4.00 9.85
N THR A 60 1.43 -3.44 10.26
CA THR A 60 1.50 -2.21 11.06
C THR A 60 2.23 -1.13 10.28
N ILE A 61 1.66 0.06 10.19
CA ILE A 61 2.27 1.24 9.56
C ILE A 61 2.65 2.19 10.69
N GLY A 62 3.94 2.39 10.95
CA GLY A 62 4.43 3.27 12.02
C GLY A 62 5.31 4.38 11.46
N THR A 63 5.20 5.60 11.98
CA THR A 63 6.09 6.71 11.60
C THR A 63 6.92 7.17 12.78
N SER A 64 8.24 7.01 12.68
CA SER A 64 9.18 7.56 13.66
C SER A 64 9.37 9.05 13.41
N ILE A 65 8.95 9.88 14.37
CA ILE A 65 9.22 11.31 14.37
C ILE A 65 10.53 11.54 15.13
N PRO A 66 11.49 12.31 14.58
CA PRO A 66 12.73 12.62 15.29
C PRO A 66 12.44 13.31 16.63
N THR A 67 13.17 12.90 17.67
CA THR A 67 13.17 13.58 18.96
C THR A 67 13.68 15.01 18.78
N ARG A 68 13.08 15.98 19.48
CA ARG A 68 13.49 17.39 19.47
C ARG A 68 15.03 17.50 19.61
N GLY A 69 15.67 18.15 18.65
CA GLY A 69 17.13 18.37 18.64
C GLY A 69 17.92 17.37 17.79
N MET A 70 17.30 16.33 17.23
CA MET A 70 17.93 15.45 16.24
C MET A 70 17.48 15.80 14.82
N THR A 71 18.43 15.95 13.90
CA THR A 71 18.20 16.10 12.45
C THR A 71 18.12 14.72 11.78
N ILE A 72 17.16 13.90 12.21
CA ILE A 72 16.89 12.61 11.57
C ILE A 72 15.61 12.79 10.76
N ASP A 73 15.66 12.46 9.48
CA ASP A 73 14.48 12.47 8.62
C ASP A 73 13.42 11.51 9.16
N PRO A 74 12.14 11.91 9.25
CA PRO A 74 11.07 10.99 9.62
C PRO A 74 11.06 9.76 8.71
N VAL A 75 10.78 8.60 9.27
CA VAL A 75 10.67 7.34 8.52
C VAL A 75 9.36 6.68 8.85
N THR A 76 8.57 6.36 7.82
CA THR A 76 7.42 5.47 7.94
C THR A 76 7.85 4.06 7.60
N SER A 77 7.71 3.12 8.53
CA SER A 77 7.94 1.69 8.32
C SER A 77 6.60 0.96 8.20
N ILE A 78 6.58 -0.04 7.32
CA ILE A 78 5.49 -1.01 7.21
C ILE A 78 6.05 -2.34 7.70
N GLN A 79 5.44 -2.88 8.74
CA GLN A 79 5.88 -4.10 9.42
C GLN A 79 4.87 -5.24 9.24
N ASP A 80 5.39 -6.45 9.07
CA ASP A 80 4.60 -7.67 9.06
C ASP A 80 4.11 -8.08 10.47
N THR A 81 3.38 -9.20 10.54
CA THR A 81 2.87 -9.77 11.78
C THR A 81 3.97 -10.22 12.75
N LYS A 82 5.20 -10.41 12.26
CA LYS A 82 6.39 -10.79 13.04
C LYS A 82 7.19 -9.56 13.50
N GLY A 83 6.80 -8.36 13.09
CA GLY A 83 7.50 -7.10 13.37
C GLY A 83 8.66 -6.81 12.40
N SER A 84 8.83 -7.61 11.35
CA SER A 84 9.86 -7.38 10.33
C SER A 84 9.44 -6.22 9.44
N ILE A 85 10.37 -5.30 9.14
CA ILE A 85 10.11 -4.19 8.21
C ILE A 85 10.11 -4.75 6.78
N VAL A 86 8.96 -4.67 6.11
CA VAL A 86 8.76 -5.14 4.72
C VAL A 86 8.74 -4.00 3.70
N ALA A 87 8.51 -2.77 4.15
CA ALA A 87 8.67 -1.57 3.32
C ALA A 87 8.92 -0.34 4.20
N ARG A 88 9.47 0.71 3.58
CA ARG A 88 9.71 1.99 4.26
C ARG A 88 9.58 3.19 3.32
N VAL A 89 9.23 4.33 3.90
CA VAL A 89 9.22 5.65 3.28
C VAL A 89 10.06 6.59 4.14
N GLU A 90 11.11 7.16 3.57
CA GLU A 90 11.98 8.16 4.20
C GLU A 90 11.52 9.55 3.75
N TRP A 91 11.22 10.44 4.70
CA TRP A 91 10.66 11.77 4.46
C TRP A 91 11.76 12.83 4.62
N PRO A 92 12.45 13.24 3.54
CA PRO A 92 13.56 14.18 3.62
C PRO A 92 13.11 15.54 4.15
N SER A 93 13.87 16.10 5.09
CA SER A 93 13.54 17.35 5.79
C SER A 93 13.89 18.62 5.01
N SER A 94 14.89 18.61 4.12
CA SER A 94 15.31 19.84 3.40
C SER A 94 15.87 19.65 1.99
N ASP A 95 16.55 18.53 1.70
CA ASP A 95 17.42 18.45 0.51
C ASP A 95 16.80 17.69 -0.66
N SER A 96 15.72 16.95 -0.45
CA SER A 96 15.02 16.22 -1.51
C SER A 96 13.55 16.63 -1.59
N ARG A 97 13.09 16.88 -2.83
CA ARG A 97 11.70 17.23 -3.12
C ARG A 97 10.74 16.06 -2.94
N TYR A 98 11.26 14.83 -2.93
CA TYR A 98 10.47 13.61 -2.94
C TYR A 98 10.93 12.64 -1.85
N PRO A 99 9.98 12.02 -1.11
CA PRO A 99 10.27 10.91 -0.23
C PRO A 99 11.00 9.77 -0.95
N PHE A 100 11.85 9.03 -0.25
CA PHE A 100 12.44 7.80 -0.77
C PHE A 100 11.64 6.59 -0.32
N VAL A 101 11.44 5.64 -1.21
CA VAL A 101 10.62 4.44 -0.96
C VAL A 101 11.45 3.20 -1.21
N GLN A 102 11.19 2.15 -0.42
CA GLN A 102 11.79 0.83 -0.57
C GLN A 102 10.79 -0.23 -0.11
N SER A 103 10.77 -1.38 -0.79
CA SER A 103 10.02 -2.57 -0.41
C SER A 103 10.92 -3.79 -0.53
N ASP A 104 10.99 -4.57 0.55
CA ASP A 104 11.69 -5.85 0.62
C ASP A 104 10.70 -7.03 0.71
N GLY A 105 9.40 -6.78 0.52
CA GLY A 105 8.35 -7.80 0.44
C GLY A 105 8.34 -8.58 -0.89
N ASP A 106 7.19 -9.16 -1.22
CA ASP A 106 7.04 -10.02 -2.41
C ASP A 106 7.39 -9.29 -3.71
N ILE A 107 6.91 -8.06 -3.85
CA ILE A 107 7.34 -7.16 -4.91
C ILE A 107 8.49 -6.30 -4.37
N LYS A 108 9.69 -6.54 -4.90
CA LYS A 108 10.88 -5.80 -4.51
C LYS A 108 10.92 -4.44 -5.20
N VAL A 109 11.05 -3.40 -4.39
CA VAL A 109 11.22 -2.02 -4.84
C VAL A 109 12.56 -1.52 -4.32
N PRO A 110 13.57 -1.32 -5.18
CA PRO A 110 14.84 -0.78 -4.74
C PRO A 110 14.64 0.63 -4.18
N ARG A 111 15.54 1.06 -3.28
CA ARG A 111 15.48 2.40 -2.70
C ARG A 111 15.54 3.45 -3.82
N GLN A 112 14.45 4.18 -4.01
CA GLN A 112 14.32 5.20 -5.07
C GLN A 112 13.42 6.34 -4.64
N ALA A 113 13.47 7.47 -5.35
CA ALA A 113 12.57 8.58 -5.09
C ALA A 113 11.12 8.21 -5.47
N SER A 114 10.16 8.69 -4.67
CA SER A 114 8.73 8.38 -4.82
C SER A 114 8.15 8.82 -6.17
N ASN A 115 8.70 9.84 -6.81
CA ASN A 115 8.30 10.24 -8.16
C ASN A 115 8.79 9.29 -9.27
N VAL A 116 9.82 8.48 -9.00
CA VAL A 116 10.28 7.41 -9.90
C VAL A 116 9.43 6.17 -9.71
N PHE A 117 9.09 5.85 -8.45
CA PHE A 117 8.20 4.74 -8.08
C PHE A 117 6.76 4.97 -8.54
N LEU A 118 6.19 6.14 -8.22
CA LEU A 118 4.82 6.56 -8.50
C LEU A 118 4.86 7.75 -9.47
N GLN A 119 4.95 7.43 -10.75
CA GLN A 119 5.16 8.40 -11.81
C GLN A 119 3.88 9.19 -12.09
N ALA A 120 4.02 10.50 -12.24
CA ALA A 120 2.93 11.33 -12.72
C ALA A 120 2.62 11.01 -14.19
N THR A 121 1.35 10.89 -14.53
CA THR A 121 0.91 10.77 -15.93
C THR A 121 0.39 12.12 -16.43
N VAL A 122 0.03 12.20 -17.71
CA VAL A 122 -0.61 13.38 -18.31
C VAL A 122 -1.94 13.71 -17.59
N ASN A 123 -2.65 12.69 -17.12
CA ASN A 123 -3.85 12.89 -16.32
C ASN A 123 -3.46 13.08 -14.84
N PRO A 124 -3.78 14.23 -14.21
CA PRO A 124 -3.40 14.50 -12.83
C PRO A 124 -4.03 13.53 -11.83
N THR A 125 -5.15 12.88 -12.15
CA THR A 125 -5.80 11.88 -11.31
C THR A 125 -5.18 10.49 -11.45
N MET A 126 -4.23 10.32 -12.37
CA MET A 126 -3.60 9.04 -12.64
C MET A 126 -2.11 9.06 -12.29
N ARG A 127 -1.65 7.93 -11.76
CA ARG A 127 -0.23 7.67 -11.47
C ARG A 127 0.12 6.28 -11.98
N SER A 128 1.32 6.12 -12.51
CA SER A 128 1.81 4.83 -12.99
C SER A 128 2.92 4.29 -12.11
N ILE A 129 2.94 2.97 -11.94
CA ILE A 129 4.00 2.23 -11.26
C ILE A 129 4.52 1.19 -12.25
N SER A 130 5.83 1.13 -12.44
CA SER A 130 6.46 0.11 -13.28
C SER A 130 7.50 -0.66 -12.47
N ILE A 131 7.25 -1.93 -12.21
CA ILE A 131 8.12 -2.79 -11.39
C ILE A 131 8.23 -4.16 -12.06
N GLU A 132 9.45 -4.68 -12.19
CA GLU A 132 9.73 -6.02 -12.76
C GLU A 132 9.08 -6.25 -14.14
N GLY A 133 9.04 -5.20 -14.97
CA GLY A 133 8.43 -5.25 -16.31
C GLY A 133 6.90 -5.24 -16.33
N ARG A 134 6.24 -5.24 -15.16
CA ARG A 134 4.80 -5.03 -15.03
C ARG A 134 4.49 -3.54 -14.90
N HIS A 135 3.35 -3.16 -15.46
CA HIS A 135 2.84 -1.81 -15.36
C HIS A 135 1.56 -1.83 -14.52
N TYR A 136 1.40 -0.85 -13.65
CA TYR A 136 0.19 -0.65 -12.89
C TYR A 136 -0.22 0.81 -12.98
N THR A 137 -1.52 1.06 -12.94
CA THR A 137 -2.07 2.41 -13.00
C THR A 137 -3.01 2.64 -11.84
N TRP A 138 -2.62 3.60 -10.98
CA TRP A 138 -3.49 4.17 -9.96
C TRP A 138 -4.36 5.24 -10.57
N VAL A 139 -5.66 5.16 -10.33
CA VAL A 139 -6.66 6.15 -10.71
C VAL A 139 -7.36 6.64 -9.46
N GLN A 140 -7.33 7.95 -9.23
CA GLN A 140 -8.08 8.62 -8.18
C GLN A 140 -9.41 9.12 -8.76
N ASP A 141 -10.51 8.74 -8.13
CA ASP A 141 -11.87 9.13 -8.50
C ASP A 141 -12.67 9.48 -7.24
N ALA A 142 -12.82 10.78 -6.97
CA ALA A 142 -13.44 11.33 -5.76
C ALA A 142 -12.83 10.73 -4.47
N GLN A 143 -13.59 9.88 -3.78
CA GLN A 143 -13.23 9.19 -2.52
C GLN A 143 -12.69 7.77 -2.74
N LYS A 144 -12.42 7.41 -4.00
CA LYS A 144 -11.95 6.09 -4.38
C LYS A 144 -10.58 6.17 -5.04
N PHE A 145 -9.74 5.20 -4.73
CA PHE A 145 -8.50 4.95 -5.46
C PHE A 145 -8.60 3.55 -6.06
N LYS A 146 -8.25 3.39 -7.32
CA LYS A 146 -8.30 2.10 -8.02
C LYS A 146 -6.95 1.79 -8.61
N LEU A 147 -6.47 0.58 -8.40
CA LEU A 147 -5.27 0.05 -9.04
C LEU A 147 -5.69 -0.88 -10.17
N TYR A 148 -5.20 -0.60 -11.36
CA TYR A 148 -5.36 -1.47 -12.52
C TYR A 148 -4.02 -2.09 -12.91
N SER A 149 -4.04 -3.33 -13.38
CA SER A 149 -2.94 -3.87 -14.17
C SER A 149 -2.89 -3.14 -15.51
N GLY A 150 -1.69 -2.77 -15.92
CA GLY A 150 -1.44 -2.11 -17.20
C GLY A 150 -1.32 -3.15 -18.30
N GLY A 151 -2.26 -3.12 -19.24
CA GLY A 151 -2.16 -3.92 -20.46
C GLY A 151 -1.04 -3.43 -21.36
N ASN A 152 -0.11 -4.29 -21.69
CA ASN A 152 0.86 -4.11 -22.78
C ASN A 152 0.13 -4.29 -24.13
N GLY A 153 -0.73 -3.33 -24.48
CA GLY A 153 -1.38 -3.16 -25.79
C GLY A 153 -2.43 -4.21 -26.18
N PHE A 154 -2.38 -5.42 -25.62
CA PHE A 154 -3.23 -6.56 -26.02
C PHE A 154 -4.08 -7.14 -24.87
N GLN A 155 -3.74 -6.86 -23.61
CA GLN A 155 -4.54 -7.27 -22.46
C GLN A 155 -5.42 -6.12 -21.98
N ALA A 156 -6.69 -6.42 -21.71
CA ALA A 156 -7.58 -5.47 -21.05
C ALA A 156 -7.04 -5.20 -19.63
N ALA A 157 -7.08 -3.94 -19.20
CA ALA A 157 -6.70 -3.57 -17.84
C ALA A 157 -7.63 -4.27 -16.83
N GLU A 158 -7.04 -4.99 -15.88
CA GLU A 158 -7.79 -5.67 -14.82
C GLU A 158 -7.78 -4.83 -13.55
N LEU A 159 -8.93 -4.72 -12.87
CA LEU A 159 -9.03 -4.03 -11.59
C LEU A 159 -8.48 -4.91 -10.47
N LEU A 160 -7.33 -4.51 -9.92
CA LEU A 160 -6.62 -5.27 -8.89
C LEU A 160 -7.06 -4.89 -7.48
N VAL A 161 -7.11 -3.58 -7.19
CA VAL A 161 -7.42 -3.04 -5.86
C VAL A 161 -8.37 -1.87 -5.97
N THR A 162 -9.36 -1.81 -5.09
CA THR A 162 -10.19 -0.62 -4.86
C THR A 162 -10.07 -0.19 -3.41
N VAL A 163 -9.67 1.06 -3.20
CA VAL A 163 -9.60 1.72 -1.90
C VAL A 163 -10.75 2.70 -1.81
N THR A 164 -11.53 2.63 -0.74
CA THR A 164 -12.60 3.59 -0.46
C THR A 164 -12.33 4.24 0.89
N THR A 165 -12.34 5.57 0.92
CA THR A 165 -12.30 6.30 2.18
C THR A 165 -13.66 6.23 2.86
N GLN A 166 -13.70 5.83 4.12
CA GLN A 166 -14.94 5.79 4.90
C GLN A 166 -15.10 7.08 5.70
N TYR A 167 -16.35 7.46 6.00
CA TYR A 167 -16.67 8.61 6.84
C TYR A 167 -16.09 8.53 8.26
N THR A 168 -15.75 7.33 8.71
CA THR A 168 -15.14 7.05 10.02
C THR A 168 -13.63 7.35 10.07
N GLY A 169 -13.04 7.81 8.97
CA GLY A 169 -11.59 8.01 8.87
C GLY A 169 -10.80 6.73 8.58
N SER A 170 -11.47 5.58 8.42
CA SER A 170 -10.86 4.33 8.00
C SER A 170 -10.78 4.19 6.47
N LEU A 171 -9.91 3.31 5.98
CA LEU A 171 -9.86 2.91 4.57
C LEU A 171 -10.33 1.47 4.42
N SER A 172 -11.16 1.22 3.41
CA SER A 172 -11.54 -0.12 2.97
C SER A 172 -10.79 -0.47 1.69
N LEU A 173 -10.03 -1.56 1.70
CA LEU A 173 -9.23 -2.03 0.57
C LEU A 173 -9.81 -3.35 0.08
N SER A 174 -10.55 -3.31 -1.01
CA SER A 174 -11.04 -4.49 -1.72
C SER A 174 -9.98 -4.95 -2.71
N VAL A 175 -9.46 -6.15 -2.52
CA VAL A 175 -8.32 -6.72 -3.26
C VAL A 175 -8.78 -7.98 -3.99
N SER A 176 -8.55 -8.04 -5.30
CA SER A 176 -8.84 -9.22 -6.11
C SER A 176 -7.93 -10.41 -5.76
N GLY A 177 -8.33 -11.63 -6.14
CA GLY A 177 -7.48 -12.81 -6.00
C GLY A 177 -6.14 -12.65 -6.73
N ALA A 178 -6.17 -12.17 -7.98
CA ALA A 178 -4.97 -11.89 -8.78
C ALA A 178 -4.02 -10.91 -8.05
N ALA A 179 -4.58 -9.84 -7.47
CA ALA A 179 -3.79 -8.86 -6.73
C ALA A 179 -3.06 -9.45 -5.51
N LEU A 180 -3.68 -10.42 -4.82
CA LEU A 180 -3.06 -11.13 -3.69
C LEU A 180 -1.97 -12.09 -4.15
N GLU A 181 -2.24 -12.88 -5.19
CA GLU A 181 -1.27 -13.82 -5.77
C GLU A 181 -0.03 -13.10 -6.29
N GLU A 182 -0.21 -11.91 -6.84
CA GLU A 182 0.87 -11.05 -7.33
C GLU A 182 1.58 -10.24 -6.22
N GLY A 183 1.10 -10.27 -4.97
CA GLY A 183 1.71 -9.51 -3.87
C GLY A 183 1.50 -7.99 -3.97
N THR A 184 0.51 -7.53 -4.74
CA THR A 184 0.27 -6.09 -4.98
C THR A 184 -0.38 -5.36 -3.81
N LEU A 185 -0.82 -6.08 -2.76
CA LEU A 185 -1.38 -5.47 -1.55
C LEU A 185 -0.36 -4.56 -0.84
N LEU A 186 0.86 -5.05 -0.60
CA LEU A 186 1.91 -4.25 0.03
C LEU A 186 2.28 -3.03 -0.85
N LEU A 187 2.39 -3.25 -2.16
CA LEU A 187 2.64 -2.20 -3.13
C LEU A 187 1.56 -1.11 -3.08
N SER A 188 0.31 -1.54 -2.95
CA SER A 188 -0.83 -0.63 -2.85
C SER A 188 -0.79 0.20 -1.58
N ILE A 189 -0.51 -0.42 -0.45
CA ILE A 189 -0.35 0.28 0.83
C ILE A 189 0.81 1.26 0.76
N LEU A 190 1.95 0.87 0.19
CA LEU A 190 3.11 1.75 0.02
C LEU A 190 2.76 2.97 -0.84
N ALA A 191 2.02 2.79 -1.94
CA ALA A 191 1.54 3.90 -2.76
C ALA A 191 0.58 4.82 -1.99
N LEU A 192 -0.34 4.27 -1.20
CA LEU A 192 -1.25 5.05 -0.37
C LEU A 192 -0.50 5.85 0.71
N VAL A 193 0.56 5.30 1.32
CA VAL A 193 1.43 6.01 2.26
C VAL A 193 2.10 7.24 1.62
N ILE A 194 2.27 7.28 0.31
CA ILE A 194 2.83 8.45 -0.40
C ILE A 194 1.72 9.46 -0.74
N VAL A 195 0.55 8.97 -1.14
CA VAL A 195 -0.53 9.79 -1.72
C VAL A 195 -1.44 10.40 -0.66
N LEU A 196 -1.73 9.67 0.42
CA LEU A 196 -2.75 10.02 1.41
C LEU A 196 -2.31 10.90 2.58
N PRO A 197 -1.03 10.96 3.02
CA PRO A 197 -0.68 11.82 4.13
C PRO A 197 -1.14 13.25 3.83
N ALA A 198 -1.89 13.83 4.77
CA ALA A 198 -2.21 15.24 4.71
C ALA A 198 -0.88 15.99 4.57
N ARG A 199 -0.70 16.74 3.48
CA ARG A 199 0.46 17.62 3.32
C ARG A 199 0.52 18.49 4.59
N ARG A 200 1.52 18.24 5.44
CA ARG A 200 1.81 19.09 6.59
C ARG A 200 2.37 20.42 6.12
#